data_AF-A0A9P7VI75-F1
#
_entry.id   AF-A0A9P7VI75-F1
#
_cell.length_a   1.000
_cell.length_b   1.000
_cell.length_c   1.000
_cell.angle_alpha   90.00
_cell.angle_beta   90.00
_cell.angle_gamma   90.00
#
_symmetry.space_group_name_H-M   'P 1'
#
loop_
_entity.id
_entity.type
_entity.pdbx_description
1 polymer ?
#
loop_
_entity_poly.entity_id
_entity_poly.type
_entity_poly.pdbx_seq_one_letter_code
_entity_poly.pdbx_strand_id
1 'polypeptide(L)'
;MDPHYGKSNDDTYPANRPYFDVPPPHAVTEPRQKFGASVYLTTSSIVGFKERFSLLFFIIFGGALAGYCLHGARTMNFALMKKYSASEWFWFGKEPFKANYALHIYTAVIGGIFSLFQFLPAIRRHAILVHRLNGYFVLILLVPSNVCGAIIGYRAFGGEVNSQSVYYTLGILSAGCLIMGLSNVKKNTREHRKWMLRGVVIFSVVITTRLMALAAEQIVTDIGNYYTVRANTCCDLFNA
;
A
#
# COMPACT_ATOMS: atom_id res chain seq x y z
N MET A 1 18.76 -20.58 -63.62
CA MET A 1 19.86 -20.72 -64.59
C MET A 1 20.93 -19.76 -64.09
N ASP A 2 21.97 -20.16 -63.36
CA ASP A 2 22.80 -21.34 -63.57
C ASP A 2 23.41 -21.94 -62.27
N PRO A 3 23.93 -23.19 -62.36
CA PRO A 3 24.36 -24.05 -61.27
C PRO A 3 25.89 -24.05 -61.02
N HIS A 4 26.28 -24.68 -59.90
CA HIS A 4 27.52 -25.41 -59.61
C HIS A 4 28.79 -25.15 -60.43
N TYR A 5 29.91 -24.82 -59.75
CA TYR A 5 31.15 -25.63 -59.66
C TYR A 5 32.26 -24.81 -58.95
N GLY A 6 33.09 -25.29 -58.03
CA GLY A 6 33.25 -26.63 -57.45
C GLY A 6 34.53 -26.75 -56.60
N LYS A 7 34.67 -27.93 -55.97
CA LYS A 7 35.88 -28.61 -55.46
C LYS A 7 36.61 -27.99 -54.24
N SER A 8 37.14 -28.75 -53.29
CA SER A 8 37.38 -30.20 -53.16
C SER A 8 37.58 -30.55 -51.68
N ASN A 9 37.18 -31.76 -51.32
CA ASN A 9 37.59 -32.46 -50.09
C ASN A 9 39.13 -32.56 -50.02
N ASP A 10 39.68 -32.56 -48.81
CA ASP A 10 40.68 -33.55 -48.37
C ASP A 10 40.94 -33.39 -46.86
N ASP A 11 40.48 -34.41 -46.13
CA ASP A 11 41.14 -35.18 -45.07
C ASP A 11 42.19 -34.57 -44.11
N THR A 12 42.19 -35.19 -42.93
CA THR A 12 43.24 -35.27 -41.90
C THR A 12 43.27 -34.23 -40.77
N TYR A 13 42.89 -34.70 -39.58
CA TYR A 13 43.32 -34.13 -38.29
C TYR A 13 44.85 -34.22 -38.15
N PRO A 14 45.47 -33.20 -37.54
CA PRO A 14 46.43 -33.51 -36.49
C PRO A 14 46.17 -32.71 -35.21
N ALA A 15 46.36 -33.42 -34.10
CA ALA A 15 46.40 -32.91 -32.75
C ALA A 15 47.52 -31.87 -32.58
N ASN A 16 47.18 -30.68 -32.08
CA ASN A 16 48.04 -29.87 -31.22
C ASN A 16 47.25 -28.68 -30.65
N ARG A 17 46.59 -28.90 -29.50
CA ARG A 17 46.16 -27.81 -28.62
C ARG A 17 47.29 -27.60 -27.60
N PRO A 18 47.85 -26.39 -27.46
CA PRO A 18 48.59 -26.04 -26.26
C PRO A 18 47.58 -25.91 -25.11
N TYR A 19 47.64 -26.86 -24.18
CA TYR A 19 47.17 -26.68 -22.82
C TYR A 19 48.07 -25.62 -22.16
N PHE A 20 47.49 -24.50 -21.70
CA PHE A 20 47.74 -23.85 -20.40
C PHE A 20 47.18 -22.42 -20.41
N ASP A 21 45.94 -22.28 -19.94
CA ASP A 21 45.48 -21.09 -19.22
C ASP A 21 44.56 -21.62 -18.12
N VAL A 22 45.15 -22.29 -17.13
CA VAL A 22 44.45 -22.69 -15.91
C VAL A 22 44.53 -21.49 -14.96
N PRO A 23 43.41 -20.82 -14.62
CA PRO A 23 43.43 -19.76 -13.62
C PRO A 23 43.79 -20.35 -12.25
N PRO A 24 44.51 -19.63 -11.38
CA PRO A 24 45.02 -20.15 -10.12
C PRO A 24 43.88 -20.66 -9.21
N PRO A 25 44.05 -21.81 -8.52
CA PRO A 25 43.05 -22.39 -7.65
C PRO A 25 43.11 -21.71 -6.27
N HIS A 26 42.63 -20.47 -6.16
CA HIS A 26 42.33 -19.82 -4.88
C HIS A 26 41.64 -18.48 -5.09
N ALA A 27 40.35 -18.53 -5.38
CA ALA A 27 39.37 -17.60 -4.82
C ALA A 27 37.97 -18.09 -5.23
N VAL A 28 37.57 -19.28 -4.76
CA VAL A 28 36.14 -19.49 -4.52
C VAL A 28 35.81 -18.57 -3.36
N THR A 29 35.52 -17.31 -3.66
CA THR A 29 34.91 -16.41 -2.68
C THR A 29 33.56 -17.03 -2.37
N GLU A 30 33.49 -17.78 -1.27
CA GLU A 30 32.21 -18.13 -0.69
C GLU A 30 31.41 -16.83 -0.56
N PRO A 31 30.18 -16.76 -1.09
CA PRO A 31 29.38 -15.57 -0.94
C PRO A 31 29.12 -15.45 0.56
N ARG A 32 29.84 -14.54 1.22
CA ARG A 32 29.71 -14.20 2.63
C ARG A 32 28.23 -13.95 2.89
N GLN A 33 27.53 -14.99 3.35
CA GLN A 33 26.11 -14.94 3.64
C GLN A 33 25.95 -14.02 4.84
N LYS A 34 25.75 -12.73 4.56
CA LYS A 34 25.35 -11.76 5.57
C LYS A 34 24.10 -12.35 6.22
N PHE A 35 24.10 -12.45 7.55
CA PHE A 35 23.06 -13.10 8.35
C PHE A 35 21.62 -12.64 7.96
N GLY A 36 21.45 -11.42 7.46
CA GLY A 36 20.19 -10.94 6.88
C GLY A 36 19.81 -11.54 5.51
N ALA A 37 20.76 -11.79 4.61
CA ALA A 37 20.50 -12.29 3.26
C ALA A 37 19.80 -13.67 3.25
N SER A 38 20.11 -14.53 4.22
CA SER A 38 19.45 -15.83 4.37
C SER A 38 17.99 -15.69 4.83
N VAL A 39 17.73 -14.84 5.84
CA VAL A 39 16.36 -14.53 6.29
C VAL A 39 15.54 -13.91 5.15
N TYR A 40 16.12 -12.98 4.39
CA TYR A 40 15.49 -12.34 3.21
C TYR A 40 15.18 -13.35 2.10
N LEU A 41 16.06 -14.31 1.80
CA LEU A 41 15.83 -15.33 0.79
C LEU A 41 14.72 -16.31 1.22
N THR A 42 14.68 -16.67 2.50
CA THR A 42 13.65 -17.56 3.07
C THR A 42 12.28 -16.87 3.10
N THR A 43 12.21 -15.62 3.58
CA THR A 43 10.96 -14.84 3.56
C THR A 43 10.53 -14.45 2.16
N SER A 44 11.44 -14.09 1.25
CA SER A 44 11.07 -13.81 -0.16
C SER A 44 10.58 -15.05 -0.89
N SER A 45 11.13 -16.23 -0.58
CA SER A 45 10.67 -17.51 -1.11
C SER A 45 9.27 -17.87 -0.61
N ILE A 46 9.01 -17.75 0.70
CA ILE A 46 7.70 -18.03 1.33
C ILE A 46 6.62 -17.06 0.85
N VAL A 47 6.93 -15.76 0.82
CA VAL A 47 5.99 -14.73 0.36
C VAL A 47 5.86 -14.74 -1.16
N GLY A 48 6.86 -15.29 -1.84
CA GLY A 48 6.84 -15.54 -3.27
C GLY A 48 7.31 -14.38 -4.14
N PHE A 49 8.06 -13.43 -3.57
CA PHE A 49 8.66 -12.32 -4.31
C PHE A 49 9.98 -12.77 -4.95
N LYS A 50 10.04 -12.71 -6.29
CA LYS A 50 11.26 -13.03 -7.06
C LYS A 50 12.26 -11.86 -7.07
N GLU A 51 11.81 -10.65 -6.73
CA GLU A 51 12.60 -9.41 -6.75
C GLU A 51 12.68 -8.75 -5.36
N ARG A 52 13.88 -8.26 -5.00
CA ARG A 52 14.19 -7.66 -3.68
C ARG A 52 13.41 -6.37 -3.41
N PHE A 53 13.19 -5.54 -4.43
CA PHE A 53 12.45 -4.29 -4.30
C PHE A 53 10.97 -4.51 -3.98
N SER A 54 10.34 -5.53 -4.57
CA SER A 54 8.92 -5.82 -4.34
C SER A 54 8.63 -6.19 -2.89
N LEU A 55 9.53 -6.94 -2.25
CA LEU A 55 9.40 -7.29 -0.83
C LEU A 55 9.63 -6.08 0.08
N LEU A 56 10.63 -5.25 -0.21
CA LEU A 56 10.90 -4.03 0.56
C LEU A 56 9.71 -3.06 0.48
N PHE A 57 9.12 -2.88 -0.70
CA PHE A 57 7.90 -2.10 -0.86
C PHE A 57 6.71 -2.68 -0.08
N PHE A 58 6.57 -4.01 -0.06
CA PHE A 58 5.52 -4.66 0.73
C PHE A 58 5.72 -4.43 2.24
N ILE A 59 6.95 -4.47 2.74
CA ILE A 59 7.23 -4.21 4.16
C ILE A 59 6.96 -2.74 4.50
N ILE A 60 7.41 -1.79 3.67
CA ILE A 60 7.24 -0.36 3.95
C ILE A 60 5.77 0.04 3.81
N PHE A 61 5.16 -0.17 2.64
CA PHE A 61 3.77 0.25 2.41
C PHE A 61 2.76 -0.65 3.12
N GLY A 62 3.01 -1.96 3.17
CA GLY A 62 2.15 -2.89 3.91
C GLY A 62 2.29 -2.70 5.42
N GLY A 63 3.49 -2.45 5.92
CA GLY A 63 3.72 -2.09 7.32
C GLY A 63 3.07 -0.75 7.69
N ALA A 64 3.20 0.27 6.83
CA ALA A 64 2.55 1.56 7.02
C ALA A 64 1.01 1.42 7.02
N LEU A 65 0.45 0.61 6.13
CA LEU A 65 -0.98 0.30 6.11
C LEU A 65 -1.41 -0.45 7.38
N ALA A 66 -0.66 -1.46 7.81
CA ALA A 66 -0.94 -2.18 9.05
C ALA A 66 -0.91 -1.26 10.27
N GLY A 67 0.09 -0.38 10.36
CA GLY A 67 0.21 0.63 11.41
C GLY A 67 -0.94 1.64 11.38
N TYR A 68 -1.36 2.09 10.20
CA TYR A 68 -2.51 2.95 10.02
C TYR A 68 -3.82 2.28 10.47
N CYS A 69 -4.03 1.02 10.08
CA CYS A 69 -5.18 0.23 10.52
C CYS A 69 -5.17 0.02 12.05
N LEU A 70 -4.01 -0.24 12.66
CA LEU A 70 -3.89 -0.39 14.10
C LEU A 70 -4.15 0.92 14.85
N HIS A 71 -3.66 2.04 14.32
CA HIS A 71 -3.98 3.36 14.85
C HIS A 71 -5.50 3.62 14.81
N GLY A 72 -6.14 3.34 13.66
CA GLY A 72 -7.58 3.47 13.46
C GLY A 72 -8.42 2.49 14.31
N ALA A 73 -7.89 1.33 14.68
CA ALA A 73 -8.57 0.40 15.57
C ALA A 73 -8.82 1.02 16.96
N ARG A 74 -7.92 1.92 17.43
CA ARG A 74 -8.10 2.61 18.71
C ARG A 74 -9.28 3.58 18.68
N THR A 75 -9.57 4.19 17.55
CA THR A 75 -10.68 5.14 17.37
C THR A 75 -12.02 4.46 17.09
N MET A 76 -12.08 3.12 17.08
CA MET A 76 -13.34 2.38 17.10
C MET A 76 -14.10 2.56 18.42
N ASN A 77 -13.38 2.81 19.53
CA ASN A 77 -14.02 3.17 20.79
C ASN A 77 -14.35 4.67 20.80
N PHE A 78 -15.64 5.01 20.85
CA PHE A 78 -16.10 6.39 20.86
C PHE A 78 -15.51 7.24 22.00
N ALA A 79 -15.15 6.65 23.14
CA ALA A 79 -14.51 7.38 24.23
C ALA A 79 -13.07 7.80 23.89
N LEU A 80 -12.30 6.89 23.26
CA LEU A 80 -10.95 7.20 22.77
C LEU A 80 -11.01 8.18 21.59
N MET A 81 -12.01 8.04 20.74
CA MET A 81 -12.25 8.97 19.65
C MET A 81 -12.50 10.39 20.17
N LYS A 82 -13.39 10.58 21.16
CA LYS A 82 -13.60 11.90 21.81
C LYS A 82 -12.31 12.49 22.37
N LYS A 83 -11.40 11.64 22.88
CA LYS A 83 -10.10 12.07 23.40
C LYS A 83 -9.14 12.54 22.30
N TYR A 84 -9.06 11.84 21.17
CA TYR A 84 -8.11 12.17 20.08
C TYR A 84 -8.66 13.22 19.10
N SER A 85 -9.98 13.31 18.93
CA SER A 85 -10.66 14.24 18.01
C SER A 85 -11.57 15.20 18.79
N ALA A 86 -11.10 15.71 19.94
CA ALA A 86 -11.89 16.56 20.82
C ALA A 86 -12.48 17.78 20.10
N SER A 87 -11.70 18.44 19.24
CA SER A 87 -12.15 19.60 18.45
C SER A 87 -13.20 19.25 17.39
N GLU A 88 -13.21 18.02 16.87
CA GLU A 88 -14.09 17.58 15.79
C GLU A 88 -15.33 16.84 16.31
N TRP A 89 -15.33 16.49 17.61
CA TRP A 89 -16.38 15.72 18.27
C TRP A 89 -17.77 16.38 18.16
N PHE A 90 -17.85 17.72 18.14
CA PHE A 90 -19.12 18.42 17.98
C PHE A 90 -19.88 18.00 16.71
N TRP A 91 -19.17 17.79 15.61
CA TRP A 91 -19.76 17.37 14.34
C TRP A 91 -19.93 15.85 14.27
N PHE A 92 -18.93 15.11 14.70
CA PHE A 92 -18.93 13.65 14.64
C PHE A 92 -19.84 12.97 15.68
N GLY A 93 -20.26 13.70 16.72
CA GLY A 93 -21.25 13.23 17.70
C GLY A 93 -22.70 13.24 17.19
N LYS A 94 -22.99 13.94 16.08
CA LYS A 94 -24.35 14.01 15.51
C LYS A 94 -24.71 12.71 14.77
N GLU A 95 -25.96 12.27 14.88
CA GLU A 95 -26.40 10.94 14.45
C GLU A 95 -26.03 10.51 13.01
N PRO A 96 -26.08 11.36 11.96
CA PRO A 96 -25.65 10.91 10.63
C PRO A 96 -24.12 10.81 10.51
N PHE A 97 -23.36 11.69 11.15
CA PHE A 97 -21.89 11.69 11.06
C PHE A 97 -21.27 10.60 11.92
N LYS A 98 -21.85 10.31 13.09
CA LYS A 98 -21.41 9.26 13.99
C LYS A 98 -21.48 7.88 13.32
N ALA A 99 -22.59 7.60 12.65
CA ALA A 99 -22.79 6.33 11.95
C ALA A 99 -21.83 6.19 10.75
N ASN A 100 -21.72 7.23 9.92
CA ASN A 100 -20.79 7.22 8.78
C ASN A 100 -19.33 7.06 9.26
N TYR A 101 -18.94 7.74 10.33
CA TYR A 101 -17.61 7.65 10.92
C TYR A 101 -17.29 6.25 11.42
N ALA A 102 -18.18 5.67 12.21
CA ALA A 102 -18.02 4.30 12.67
C ALA A 102 -17.90 3.35 11.47
N LEU A 103 -18.83 3.44 10.52
CA LEU A 103 -18.84 2.58 9.34
C LEU A 103 -17.54 2.71 8.54
N HIS A 104 -17.06 3.94 8.30
CA HIS A 104 -15.79 4.19 7.62
C HIS A 104 -14.62 3.50 8.33
N ILE A 105 -14.47 3.68 9.64
CA ILE A 105 -13.34 3.13 10.40
C ILE A 105 -13.39 1.60 10.48
N TYR A 106 -14.54 1.03 10.83
CA TYR A 106 -14.69 -0.42 10.89
C TYR A 106 -14.37 -1.08 9.56
N THR A 107 -14.95 -0.56 8.47
CA THR A 107 -14.73 -1.12 7.13
C THR A 107 -13.33 -0.81 6.58
N ALA A 108 -12.75 0.35 6.89
CA ALA A 108 -11.37 0.72 6.50
C ALA A 108 -10.33 -0.14 7.19
N VAL A 109 -10.47 -0.38 8.50
CA VAL A 109 -9.50 -1.16 9.29
C VAL A 109 -9.57 -2.62 8.87
N ILE A 110 -10.77 -3.20 8.83
CA ILE A 110 -10.95 -4.60 8.41
C ILE A 110 -10.51 -4.75 6.95
N GLY A 111 -11.03 -3.91 6.05
CA GLY A 111 -10.69 -3.97 4.62
C GLY A 111 -9.20 -3.74 4.34
N GLY A 112 -8.57 -2.81 5.07
CA GLY A 112 -7.14 -2.52 4.97
C GLY A 112 -6.27 -3.70 5.38
N ILE A 113 -6.56 -4.35 6.52
CA ILE A 113 -5.85 -5.57 6.95
C ILE A 113 -6.01 -6.68 5.90
N PHE A 114 -7.23 -6.93 5.43
CA PHE A 114 -7.48 -7.98 4.43
C PHE A 114 -6.84 -7.68 3.07
N SER A 115 -6.66 -6.40 2.73
CA SER A 115 -5.99 -5.97 1.51
C SER A 115 -4.50 -6.32 1.50
N LEU A 116 -3.83 -6.44 2.65
CA LEU A 116 -2.44 -6.89 2.72
C LEU A 116 -2.27 -8.29 2.12
N PHE A 117 -3.22 -9.18 2.41
CA PHE A 117 -3.21 -10.54 1.86
C PHE A 117 -3.48 -10.58 0.35
N GLN A 118 -4.11 -9.55 -0.23
CA GLN A 118 -4.30 -9.46 -1.68
C GLN A 118 -2.97 -9.25 -2.43
N PHE A 119 -2.00 -8.58 -1.83
CA PHE A 119 -0.73 -8.28 -2.47
C PHE A 119 0.33 -9.36 -2.30
N LEU A 120 0.06 -10.40 -1.50
CA LEU A 120 0.95 -11.56 -1.34
C LEU A 120 0.95 -12.41 -2.62
N PRO A 121 2.05 -12.45 -3.39
CA PRO A 121 2.09 -13.20 -4.64
C PRO A 121 2.04 -14.72 -4.43
N ALA A 122 2.46 -15.23 -3.27
CA ALA A 122 2.27 -16.64 -2.88
C ALA A 122 0.80 -17.05 -2.89
N ILE A 123 -0.09 -16.25 -2.28
CA ILE A 123 -1.54 -16.55 -2.23
C ILE A 123 -2.12 -16.59 -3.64
N ARG A 124 -1.73 -15.66 -4.51
CA ARG A 124 -2.20 -15.66 -5.89
C ARG A 124 -1.77 -16.91 -6.68
N ARG A 125 -0.56 -17.41 -6.47
CA ARG A 125 -0.03 -18.57 -7.22
C ARG A 125 -0.57 -19.90 -6.72
N HIS A 126 -0.72 -20.06 -5.41
CA HIS A 126 -1.11 -21.33 -4.80
C HIS A 126 -2.62 -21.43 -4.49
N ALA A 127 -3.32 -20.30 -4.31
CA ALA A 127 -4.71 -20.26 -3.88
C ALA A 127 -5.52 -19.17 -4.60
N ILE A 128 -5.65 -19.27 -5.93
CA ILE A 128 -6.32 -18.26 -6.76
C ILE A 128 -7.80 -18.02 -6.39
N LEU A 129 -8.51 -19.07 -5.96
CA LEU A 129 -9.91 -18.96 -5.50
C LEU A 129 -10.01 -18.12 -4.21
N VAL A 130 -9.12 -18.37 -3.25
CA VAL A 130 -9.03 -17.59 -2.00
C VAL A 130 -8.69 -16.14 -2.31
N HIS A 131 -7.73 -15.89 -3.21
CA HIS A 131 -7.38 -14.55 -3.65
C HIS A 131 -8.61 -13.82 -4.24
N ARG A 132 -9.37 -14.49 -5.11
CA ARG A 132 -10.57 -13.92 -5.74
C ARG A 132 -11.68 -13.63 -4.71
N LEU A 133 -11.96 -14.56 -3.80
CA LEU A 133 -12.99 -14.38 -2.77
C LEU A 133 -12.62 -13.26 -1.79
N ASN A 134 -11.38 -13.27 -1.29
CA ASN A 134 -10.88 -12.20 -0.44
C ASN A 134 -10.86 -10.85 -1.18
N GLY A 135 -10.63 -10.84 -2.49
CA GLY A 135 -10.66 -9.61 -3.29
C GLY A 135 -12.05 -8.98 -3.33
N TYR A 136 -13.10 -9.79 -3.51
CA TYR A 136 -14.48 -9.31 -3.41
C TYR A 136 -14.83 -8.82 -2.01
N PHE A 137 -14.40 -9.54 -0.97
CA PHE A 137 -14.61 -9.13 0.41
C PHE A 137 -13.97 -7.76 0.71
N VAL A 138 -12.71 -7.59 0.31
CA VAL A 138 -11.96 -6.33 0.43
C VAL A 138 -12.67 -5.19 -0.32
N LEU A 139 -13.22 -5.45 -1.51
CA LEU A 139 -13.95 -4.45 -2.28
C LEU A 139 -15.29 -4.05 -1.65
N ILE A 140 -16.05 -5.02 -1.13
CA ILE A 140 -17.31 -4.76 -0.41
C ILE A 140 -17.07 -3.92 0.85
N LEU A 141 -15.88 -4.01 1.46
CA LEU A 141 -15.51 -3.19 2.61
C LEU A 141 -14.99 -1.81 2.19
N LEU A 142 -14.05 -1.75 1.24
CA LEU A 142 -13.39 -0.50 0.85
C LEU A 142 -14.30 0.47 0.10
N VAL A 143 -15.28 -0.01 -0.69
CA VAL A 143 -16.17 0.87 -1.45
C VAL A 143 -17.07 1.69 -0.50
N PRO A 144 -17.85 1.09 0.43
CA PRO A 144 -18.60 1.85 1.43
C PRO A 144 -17.69 2.68 2.33
N SER A 145 -16.51 2.15 2.70
CA SER A 145 -15.53 2.90 3.48
C SER A 145 -15.16 4.21 2.78
N ASN A 146 -14.85 4.17 1.48
CA ASN A 146 -14.46 5.35 0.73
C ASN A 146 -15.62 6.38 0.62
N VAL A 147 -16.86 5.91 0.44
CA VAL A 147 -18.05 6.77 0.40
C VAL A 147 -18.28 7.45 1.76
N CYS A 148 -18.30 6.69 2.85
CA CYS A 148 -18.46 7.24 4.19
C CYS A 148 -17.31 8.19 4.54
N GLY A 149 -16.07 7.84 4.16
CA GLY A 149 -14.89 8.68 4.31
C GLY A 149 -15.04 10.04 3.63
N ALA A 150 -15.55 10.07 2.40
CA ALA A 150 -15.80 11.31 1.66
C ALA A 150 -16.90 12.18 2.32
N ILE A 151 -17.94 11.57 2.90
CA ILE A 151 -19.02 12.29 3.62
C ILE A 151 -18.47 12.94 4.89
N ILE A 152 -17.65 12.21 5.65
CA ILE A 152 -17.01 12.71 6.88
C ILE A 152 -15.98 13.79 6.55
N GLY A 153 -15.23 13.62 5.46
CA GLY A 153 -14.17 14.51 5.00
C GLY A 153 -14.59 15.96 4.82
N TYR A 154 -15.89 16.21 4.57
CA TYR A 154 -16.46 17.56 4.49
C TYR A 154 -16.27 18.39 5.78
N ARG A 155 -16.28 17.75 6.95
CA ARG A 155 -16.16 18.39 8.27
C ARG A 155 -14.86 18.07 8.99
N ALA A 156 -14.01 17.23 8.39
CA ALA A 156 -12.71 16.92 8.93
C ALA A 156 -11.78 18.15 8.92
N PHE A 157 -10.91 18.27 9.91
CA PHE A 157 -9.96 19.37 10.09
C PHE A 157 -10.62 20.76 10.14
N GLY A 158 -11.80 20.86 10.74
CA GLY A 158 -12.55 22.12 10.81
C GLY A 158 -13.22 22.53 9.50
N GLY A 159 -13.21 21.67 8.48
CA GLY A 159 -13.85 21.94 7.20
C GLY A 159 -13.08 22.92 6.31
N GLU A 160 -11.77 23.02 6.46
CA GLU A 160 -10.94 23.86 5.60
C GLU A 160 -11.01 23.41 4.13
N VAL A 161 -11.13 24.36 3.20
CA VAL A 161 -11.26 24.07 1.75
C VAL A 161 -10.07 23.27 1.21
N ASN A 162 -8.85 23.54 1.71
CA ASN A 162 -7.65 22.79 1.32
C ASN A 162 -7.71 21.33 1.77
N SER A 163 -8.15 21.08 3.00
CA SER A 163 -8.34 19.72 3.51
C SER A 163 -9.44 18.98 2.72
N GLN A 164 -10.58 19.64 2.47
CA GLN A 164 -11.69 19.06 1.73
C GLN A 164 -11.29 18.69 0.30
N SER A 165 -10.58 19.57 -0.42
CA SER A 165 -10.18 19.32 -1.81
C SER A 165 -9.30 18.07 -1.91
N VAL A 166 -8.33 17.91 -1.02
CA VAL A 166 -7.46 16.73 -0.97
C VAL A 166 -8.26 15.45 -0.69
N TYR A 167 -9.19 15.46 0.28
CA TYR A 167 -10.00 14.28 0.59
C TYR A 167 -10.93 13.89 -0.56
N TYR A 168 -11.56 14.87 -1.22
CA TYR A 168 -12.43 14.59 -2.37
C TYR A 168 -11.64 14.10 -3.58
N THR A 169 -10.49 14.70 -3.88
CA THR A 169 -9.62 14.22 -4.96
C THR A 169 -9.16 12.80 -4.71
N LEU A 170 -8.66 12.49 -3.50
CA LEU A 170 -8.23 11.13 -3.16
C LEU A 170 -9.40 10.15 -3.15
N GLY A 171 -10.58 10.56 -2.69
CA GLY A 171 -11.80 9.74 -2.70
C GLY A 171 -12.22 9.36 -4.12
N ILE A 172 -12.26 10.33 -5.04
CA ILE A 172 -12.63 10.12 -6.46
C ILE A 172 -11.60 9.24 -7.16
N LEU A 173 -10.30 9.53 -6.99
CA LEU A 173 -9.23 8.74 -7.62
C LEU A 173 -9.24 7.29 -7.10
N SER A 174 -9.45 7.09 -5.80
CA SER A 174 -9.55 5.76 -5.20
C SER A 174 -10.78 5.02 -5.72
N ALA A 175 -11.95 5.66 -5.74
CA ALA A 175 -13.18 5.08 -6.29
C ALA A 175 -13.02 4.69 -7.76
N GLY A 176 -12.43 5.57 -8.57
CA GLY A 176 -12.15 5.30 -9.99
C GLY A 176 -11.26 4.08 -10.18
N CYS A 177 -10.22 3.92 -9.36
CA CYS A 177 -9.36 2.73 -9.43
C CYS A 177 -10.10 1.45 -9.03
N LEU A 178 -10.96 1.49 -8.01
CA LEU A 178 -11.75 0.34 -7.57
C LEU A 178 -12.79 -0.07 -8.63
N ILE A 179 -13.49 0.89 -9.23
CA ILE A 179 -14.48 0.66 -10.29
C ILE A 179 -13.79 0.06 -11.53
N MET A 180 -12.71 0.68 -12.00
CA MET A 180 -11.96 0.17 -13.16
C MET A 180 -11.32 -1.20 -12.87
N GLY A 181 -10.88 -1.43 -11.63
CA GLY A 181 -10.42 -2.73 -11.17
C GLY A 181 -11.51 -3.80 -11.26
N LEU A 182 -12.72 -3.49 -10.78
CA LEU A 182 -13.88 -4.38 -10.83
C LEU A 182 -14.33 -4.71 -12.26
N SER A 183 -14.49 -3.68 -13.11
CA SER A 183 -14.94 -3.86 -14.49
C SER A 183 -13.98 -4.71 -15.32
N ASN A 184 -12.68 -4.67 -15.03
CA ASN A 184 -11.66 -5.41 -15.75
C ASN A 184 -11.33 -6.78 -15.15
N VAL A 185 -11.90 -7.16 -13.99
CA VAL A 185 -11.53 -8.41 -13.29
C VAL A 185 -11.86 -9.66 -14.12
N LYS A 186 -12.95 -9.62 -14.91
CA LYS A 186 -13.37 -10.70 -15.81
C LYS A 186 -12.94 -10.48 -17.26
N LYS A 187 -12.74 -9.22 -17.68
CA LYS A 187 -12.40 -8.86 -19.06
C LYS A 187 -10.91 -9.01 -19.35
N ASN A 188 -10.08 -8.36 -18.53
CA ASN A 188 -8.64 -8.21 -18.77
C ASN A 188 -7.88 -8.17 -17.45
N THR A 189 -7.39 -9.33 -17.00
CA THR A 189 -6.64 -9.46 -15.74
C THR A 189 -5.38 -8.58 -15.69
N ARG A 190 -4.78 -8.28 -16.86
CA ARG A 190 -3.61 -7.39 -16.94
C ARG A 190 -3.97 -5.94 -16.63
N GLU A 191 -5.09 -5.44 -17.17
CA GLU A 191 -5.57 -4.09 -16.88
C GLU A 191 -6.10 -3.99 -15.45
N HIS A 192 -6.81 -5.01 -14.96
CA HIS A 192 -7.17 -5.12 -13.55
C HIS A 192 -5.95 -4.93 -12.64
N ARG A 193 -4.85 -5.63 -12.91
CA ARG A 193 -3.61 -5.49 -12.11
C ARG A 193 -3.04 -4.07 -12.14
N LYS A 194 -3.05 -3.42 -13.30
CA LYS A 194 -2.57 -2.03 -13.44
C LYS A 194 -3.42 -1.07 -12.61
N TRP A 195 -4.75 -1.20 -12.66
CA TRP A 195 -5.67 -0.36 -11.88
C TRP A 195 -5.56 -0.63 -10.37
N MET A 196 -5.40 -1.88 -9.95
CA MET A 196 -5.16 -2.20 -8.54
C MET A 196 -3.83 -1.62 -8.03
N LEU A 197 -2.76 -1.66 -8.84
CA LEU A 197 -1.48 -1.05 -8.47
C LEU A 197 -1.60 0.48 -8.34
N ARG A 198 -2.31 1.14 -9.26
CA ARG A 198 -2.62 2.58 -9.15
C ARG A 198 -3.40 2.88 -7.87
N GLY A 199 -4.39 2.06 -7.54
CA GLY A 199 -5.15 2.16 -6.29
C GLY A 199 -4.26 2.10 -5.05
N VAL A 200 -3.32 1.15 -4.98
CA VAL A 200 -2.36 1.05 -3.85
C VAL A 200 -1.57 2.33 -3.68
N VAL A 201 -1.07 2.91 -4.78
CA VAL A 201 -0.29 4.16 -4.71
C VAL A 201 -1.16 5.28 -4.16
N ILE A 202 -2.41 5.42 -4.63
CA ILE A 202 -3.34 6.46 -4.13
C ILE A 202 -3.66 6.25 -2.64
N PHE A 203 -3.95 5.03 -2.20
CA PHE A 203 -4.17 4.73 -0.78
C PHE A 203 -2.92 4.98 0.07
N SER A 204 -1.72 4.72 -0.47
CA SER A 204 -0.46 5.02 0.21
C SER A 204 -0.26 6.52 0.43
N VAL A 205 -0.72 7.36 -0.49
CA VAL A 205 -0.73 8.82 -0.31
C VAL A 205 -1.58 9.20 0.90
N VAL A 206 -2.81 8.65 1.03
CA VAL A 206 -3.70 8.92 2.19
C VAL A 206 -3.00 8.60 3.51
N ILE A 207 -2.36 7.43 3.60
CA ILE A 207 -1.63 6.99 4.80
C ILE A 207 -0.46 7.94 5.09
N THR A 208 0.31 8.29 4.06
CA THR A 208 1.49 9.16 4.19
C THR A 208 1.10 10.55 4.65
N THR A 209 0.07 11.15 4.05
CA THR A 209 -0.46 12.47 4.45
C THR A 209 -0.90 12.47 5.91
N ARG A 210 -1.49 11.37 6.40
CA ARG A 210 -1.87 11.26 7.82
C ARG A 210 -0.68 11.18 8.76
N LEU A 211 0.36 10.43 8.40
CA LEU A 211 1.61 10.38 9.18
C LEU A 211 2.29 11.76 9.22
N MET A 212 2.33 12.47 8.08
CA MET A 212 2.86 13.83 8.00
C MET A 212 2.05 14.82 8.84
N ALA A 213 0.71 14.74 8.81
CA ALA A 213 -0.15 15.63 9.59
C ALA A 213 0.05 15.46 11.10
N LEU A 214 0.19 14.22 11.59
CA LEU A 214 0.47 13.94 13.00
C LEU A 214 1.84 14.48 13.44
N ALA A 215 2.86 14.33 12.58
CA ALA A 215 4.19 14.89 12.86
C ALA A 215 4.18 16.42 12.85
N ALA A 216 3.48 17.04 11.88
CA ALA A 216 3.35 18.48 11.79
C ALA A 216 2.63 19.09 13.01
N GLU A 217 1.59 18.42 13.52
CA GLU A 217 0.86 18.87 14.72
C GLU A 217 1.74 18.95 15.97
N GLN A 218 2.65 17.98 16.15
CA GLN A 218 3.62 17.99 17.25
C GLN A 218 4.60 19.16 17.12
N ILE A 219 5.20 19.33 15.94
CA ILE A 219 6.17 20.41 15.68
C ILE A 219 5.54 21.79 15.87
N VAL A 220 4.32 21.99 15.38
CA VAL A 220 3.60 23.27 15.52
C VAL A 220 3.29 23.57 16.99
N THR A 221 2.93 22.54 17.76
CA THR A 221 2.67 22.67 19.20
C THR A 221 3.95 23.06 19.96
N ASP A 222 5.10 22.51 19.58
CA ASP A 222 6.39 22.82 20.19
C ASP A 222 6.88 24.25 19.88
N ILE A 223 6.57 24.78 18.69
CA ILE A 223 6.94 26.15 18.29
C ILE A 223 6.07 27.21 19.00
N GLY A 224 4.79 26.92 19.27
CA GLY A 224 3.87 27.78 20.03
C GLY A 224 3.50 29.12 19.39
N ASN A 225 4.04 29.48 18.22
CA ASN A 225 3.81 30.76 17.54
C ASN A 225 2.87 30.69 16.32
N TYR A 226 2.36 29.51 15.98
CA TYR A 226 1.42 29.32 14.87
C TYR A 226 0.03 28.97 15.41
N TYR A 227 -0.91 29.88 15.24
CA TYR A 227 -2.31 29.67 15.62
C TYR A 227 -3.14 29.47 14.37
N THR A 228 -3.83 28.34 14.27
CA THR A 228 -4.89 28.13 13.29
C THR A 228 -6.23 28.18 14.03
N VAL A 229 -7.22 28.87 13.46
CA VAL A 229 -8.58 28.90 14.01
C VAL A 229 -9.22 27.55 13.73
N ARG A 230 -8.86 26.54 14.52
CA ARG A 230 -9.58 25.26 14.57
C ARG A 230 -10.80 25.46 15.47
N ALA A 231 -11.91 24.79 15.18
CA ALA A 231 -13.20 24.92 15.88
C ALA A 231 -13.17 24.38 17.34
N ASN A 232 -12.15 24.76 18.11
CA ASN A 232 -11.88 24.38 19.49
C ASN A 232 -12.44 25.42 20.45
N THR A 233 -12.77 26.63 19.94
CA THR A 233 -12.99 27.84 20.72
C THR A 233 -14.23 27.84 21.63
N CYS A 234 -14.98 26.74 21.70
CA CYS A 234 -16.13 26.64 22.61
C CYS A 234 -15.92 25.66 23.79
N CYS A 235 -14.86 24.84 23.82
CA CYS A 235 -14.64 23.91 24.95
C CYS A 235 -13.74 24.48 26.04
N ASP A 236 -12.80 25.37 25.71
CA ASP A 236 -11.89 25.98 26.71
C ASP A 236 -12.54 27.14 27.48
N LEU A 237 -13.74 27.60 27.07
CA LEU A 237 -14.51 28.64 27.77
C LEU A 237 -15.47 28.08 28.85
N PHE A 238 -15.57 26.76 29.03
CA PHE A 238 -16.48 26.13 29.99
C PHE A 238 -15.77 25.45 31.19
N ASN A 239 -14.45 25.58 31.30
CA ASN A 239 -13.66 25.12 32.46
C ASN A 239 -12.81 26.24 33.07
N ALA A 240 -13.33 27.48 33.06
CA ALA A 240 -12.85 28.59 33.86
C ALA A 240 -13.94 29.04 34.83
#